data_AF-A0A3M1TML6-F1
#
_entry.id   AF-A0A3M1TML6-F1
#
_cell.length_a   1.000
_cell.length_b   1.000
_cell.length_c   1.000
_cell.angle_alpha   90.00
_cell.angle_beta   90.00
_cell.angle_gamma   90.00
#
_symmetry.space_group_name_H-M   'P 1'
#
loop_
_entity.id
_entity.type
_entity.pdbx_description
1 polymer ?
#
loop_
_entity_poly.entity_id
_entity_poly.type
_entity_poly.pdbx_seq_one_letter_code
_entity_poly.pdbx_strand_id
1 'polypeptide(L)'
;MGEYEVSPGTIHQMAVKSREVFDVRKMRAGNPFTVVKDQSEAVKYFVYEKNPTDYVVFDLRDSVRIYEGQKPVLTREATATGIIETSLYEAIVDAGLDVSLAAKLEDIYAWSVDFFRLQKGDFFKVLYEEAFVDGESLGVSRILGAQFHHAEKDFFAVEFVQDSVPDYFDEAGNSLRKAFLKAPLRYSRISSRFSYRRFHPVLKRYRAHLGVDYAAPRGTPIYAVGDGVVTHATYKKNNGRYVKIQHNTMYATQYLHMSRFAKGMRPGKFVKQGEVIGYVGSTGLATGPHVCFRFWKNGKQINPFTVEAPPSEPIRPENTSRYESARDLMLDRLQQIPDPVMAKEKIIAMDVTQN
;
A
#
# COMPACT_ATOMS: atom_id res chain seq x y z
N MET A 1 8.14 -3.56 -37.03
CA MET A 1 9.27 -4.45 -37.45
C MET A 1 9.29 -4.72 -38.94
N GLY A 2 8.17 -5.04 -39.60
CA GLY A 2 8.13 -5.13 -41.06
C GLY A 2 8.53 -3.81 -41.75
N GLU A 3 8.13 -2.68 -41.18
CA GLU A 3 8.57 -1.33 -41.59
C GLU A 3 10.07 -1.05 -41.36
N TYR A 4 10.77 -1.90 -40.60
CA TYR A 4 12.22 -1.82 -40.38
C TYR A 4 12.98 -2.90 -41.15
N GLU A 5 12.38 -3.43 -42.22
CA GLU A 5 12.97 -4.42 -43.13
C GLU A 5 13.40 -5.73 -42.45
N VAL A 6 12.86 -6.04 -41.26
CA VAL A 6 13.09 -7.31 -40.59
C VAL A 6 12.24 -8.40 -41.23
N SER A 7 12.88 -9.51 -41.63
CA SER A 7 12.20 -10.58 -42.36
C SER A 7 11.02 -11.19 -41.57
N PRO A 8 9.95 -11.64 -42.23
CA PRO A 8 8.83 -12.31 -41.57
C PRO A 8 9.26 -13.54 -40.74
N GLY A 9 10.27 -14.28 -41.21
CA GLY A 9 10.84 -15.42 -40.49
C GLY A 9 11.49 -15.01 -39.16
N THR A 10 12.27 -13.92 -39.17
CA THR A 10 12.88 -13.35 -37.96
C THR A 10 11.81 -12.83 -36.99
N ILE A 11 10.78 -12.14 -37.49
CA ILE A 11 9.66 -11.65 -36.66
C ILE A 11 8.92 -12.83 -36.00
N HIS A 12 8.68 -13.91 -36.74
CA HIS A 12 8.09 -15.13 -36.16
C HIS A 12 9.00 -15.72 -35.07
N GLN A 13 10.32 -15.81 -35.31
CA GLN A 13 11.26 -16.31 -34.30
C GLN A 13 11.28 -15.44 -33.04
N MET A 14 11.22 -14.12 -33.18
CA MET A 14 11.09 -13.18 -32.06
C MET A 14 9.84 -13.51 -31.23
N ALA A 15 8.67 -13.64 -31.87
CA ALA A 15 7.41 -13.91 -31.18
C ALA A 15 7.35 -15.30 -30.51
N VAL A 16 8.03 -16.31 -31.07
CA VAL A 16 8.10 -17.65 -30.47
C VAL A 16 9.05 -17.65 -29.29
N LYS A 17 10.30 -17.19 -29.48
CA LYS A 17 11.32 -17.21 -28.43
C LYS A 17 10.99 -16.27 -27.29
N SER A 18 10.26 -15.19 -27.54
CA SER A 18 9.86 -14.29 -26.46
C SER A 18 8.87 -14.94 -25.50
N ARG A 19 8.10 -15.97 -25.87
CA ARG A 19 7.02 -16.50 -24.99
C ARG A 19 7.48 -16.91 -23.60
N GLU A 20 8.71 -17.37 -23.46
CA GLU A 20 9.29 -17.79 -22.18
C GLU A 20 9.77 -16.61 -21.33
N VAL A 21 10.03 -15.46 -21.96
CA VAL A 21 10.58 -14.25 -21.31
C VAL A 21 9.50 -13.17 -21.18
N PHE A 22 8.87 -12.82 -22.30
CA PHE A 22 7.86 -11.79 -22.45
C PHE A 22 6.82 -12.12 -23.52
N ASP A 23 5.54 -12.14 -23.12
CA ASP A 23 4.42 -12.30 -24.03
C ASP A 23 4.17 -11.00 -24.81
N VAL A 24 4.51 -10.99 -26.10
CA VAL A 24 4.35 -9.82 -27.00
C VAL A 24 2.92 -9.29 -27.08
N ARG A 25 1.90 -10.10 -26.72
CA ARG A 25 0.51 -9.63 -26.64
C ARG A 25 0.27 -8.66 -25.48
N LYS A 26 1.21 -8.59 -24.53
CA LYS A 26 1.20 -7.64 -23.42
C LYS A 26 1.83 -6.30 -23.79
N MET A 27 2.38 -6.16 -25.00
CA MET A 27 2.85 -4.86 -25.48
C MET A 27 1.67 -3.88 -25.58
N ARG A 28 1.86 -2.69 -25.04
CA ARG A 28 0.87 -1.62 -25.00
C ARG A 28 1.27 -0.50 -25.95
N ALA A 29 0.29 0.04 -26.67
CA ALA A 29 0.47 1.28 -27.42
C ALA A 29 0.85 2.42 -26.46
N GLY A 30 1.77 3.29 -26.89
CA GLY A 30 2.30 4.40 -26.10
C GLY A 30 3.54 4.05 -25.27
N ASN A 31 3.88 2.77 -25.10
CA ASN A 31 5.14 2.41 -24.46
C ASN A 31 6.33 2.69 -25.40
N PRO A 32 7.43 3.27 -24.88
CA PRO A 32 8.64 3.51 -25.67
C PRO A 32 9.26 2.22 -26.19
N PHE A 33 9.92 2.34 -27.34
CA PHE A 33 10.81 1.30 -27.85
C PHE A 33 11.98 1.93 -28.60
N THR A 34 13.10 1.23 -28.64
CA THR A 34 14.31 1.64 -29.33
C THR A 34 14.74 0.57 -30.31
N VAL A 35 15.01 0.97 -31.56
CA VAL A 35 15.59 0.10 -32.59
C VAL A 35 17.04 0.52 -32.80
N VAL A 36 17.97 -0.40 -32.58
CA VAL A 36 19.40 -0.15 -32.81
C VAL A 36 19.80 -0.84 -34.10
N LYS A 37 20.37 -0.07 -35.02
CA LYS A 37 20.87 -0.54 -36.32
C LYS A 37 22.39 -0.44 -36.38
N ASP A 38 23.01 -1.24 -37.25
CA ASP A 38 24.42 -1.07 -37.60
C ASP A 38 24.62 -0.07 -38.76
N GLN A 39 25.86 0.10 -39.21
CA GLN A 39 26.21 0.99 -40.33
C GLN A 39 25.57 0.59 -41.67
N SER A 40 25.08 -0.66 -41.80
CA SER A 40 24.40 -1.16 -42.99
C SER A 40 22.88 -1.03 -42.90
N GLU A 41 22.36 -0.29 -41.92
CA GLU A 41 20.93 -0.15 -41.60
C GLU A 41 20.25 -1.45 -41.13
N ALA A 42 21.01 -2.52 -40.92
CA ALA A 42 20.48 -3.79 -40.42
C ALA A 42 20.16 -3.68 -38.92
N VAL A 43 18.93 -4.05 -38.54
CA VAL A 43 18.50 -4.04 -37.14
C VAL A 43 19.27 -5.07 -36.33
N LYS A 44 19.95 -4.63 -35.27
CA LYS A 44 20.66 -5.51 -34.32
C LYS A 44 19.91 -5.69 -33.02
N TYR A 45 19.21 -4.68 -32.54
CA TYR A 45 18.41 -4.77 -31.33
C TYR A 45 17.06 -4.10 -31.50
N PHE A 46 16.05 -4.72 -30.91
CA PHE A 46 14.78 -4.07 -30.62
C PHE A 46 14.58 -4.12 -29.10
N VAL A 47 14.51 -2.96 -28.46
CA VAL A 47 14.35 -2.82 -27.02
C VAL A 47 12.96 -2.27 -26.75
N TYR A 48 12.13 -3.01 -26.02
CA TYR A 48 10.78 -2.61 -25.65
C TYR A 48 10.70 -2.27 -24.17
N GLU A 49 10.30 -1.05 -23.82
CA GLU A 49 10.15 -0.64 -22.43
C GLU A 49 8.77 -1.05 -21.90
N LYS A 50 8.73 -1.96 -20.92
CA LYS A 50 7.47 -2.44 -20.31
C LYS A 50 6.89 -1.38 -19.37
N ASN A 51 7.77 -0.68 -18.67
CA ASN A 51 7.52 0.41 -17.74
C ASN A 51 8.82 1.24 -17.65
N PRO A 52 8.88 2.32 -16.83
CA PRO A 52 10.07 3.18 -16.77
C PRO A 52 11.39 2.47 -16.41
N THR A 53 11.35 1.32 -15.74
CA THR A 53 12.57 0.61 -15.28
C THR A 53 12.82 -0.68 -16.04
N ASP A 54 11.79 -1.45 -16.36
CA ASP A 54 11.92 -2.77 -16.95
C ASP A 54 11.76 -2.72 -18.47
N TYR A 55 12.70 -3.35 -19.18
CA TYR A 55 12.66 -3.49 -20.63
C TYR A 55 12.95 -4.91 -21.09
N VAL A 56 12.62 -5.20 -22.33
CA VAL A 56 12.88 -6.48 -22.98
C VAL A 56 13.75 -6.21 -24.20
N VAL A 57 14.87 -6.90 -24.30
CA VAL A 57 15.78 -6.83 -25.44
C VAL A 57 15.55 -8.01 -26.36
N PHE A 58 15.32 -7.71 -27.63
CA PHE A 58 15.33 -8.64 -28.74
C PHE A 58 16.64 -8.43 -29.50
N ASP A 59 17.65 -9.25 -29.20
CA ASP A 59 18.94 -9.26 -29.88
C ASP A 59 18.83 -10.07 -31.17
N LEU A 60 19.06 -9.42 -32.31
CA LEU A 60 18.90 -9.93 -33.67
C LEU A 60 20.22 -10.06 -34.43
N ARG A 61 21.37 -9.99 -33.74
CA ARG A 61 22.71 -10.04 -34.39
C ARG A 61 22.96 -11.36 -35.15
N ASP A 62 23.45 -12.39 -34.46
CA ASP A 62 23.77 -13.68 -35.08
C ASP A 62 22.63 -14.68 -34.90
N SER A 63 21.96 -14.61 -33.74
CA SER A 63 20.85 -15.48 -33.38
C SER A 63 19.84 -14.68 -32.56
N VAL A 64 18.54 -14.92 -32.79
CA VAL A 64 17.50 -14.25 -32.00
C VAL A 64 17.62 -14.70 -30.53
N ARG A 65 17.95 -13.76 -29.65
CA ARG A 65 17.99 -13.95 -28.19
C ARG A 65 17.10 -12.90 -27.53
N ILE A 66 16.27 -13.35 -26.59
CA ILE A 66 15.35 -12.48 -25.86
C ILE A 66 15.72 -12.54 -24.38
N TYR A 67 15.87 -11.38 -23.75
CA TYR A 67 16.13 -11.28 -22.32
C TYR A 67 15.54 -10.00 -21.75
N GLU A 68 15.30 -10.00 -20.44
CA GLU A 68 14.85 -8.80 -19.73
C GLU A 68 16.06 -8.04 -19.20
N GLY A 69 15.92 -6.72 -19.14
CA GLY A 69 16.86 -5.84 -18.47
C GLY A 69 16.12 -4.84 -17.59
N GLN A 70 16.87 -4.23 -16.68
CA GLN A 70 16.39 -3.16 -15.81
C GLN A 70 17.31 -1.96 -15.95
N LYS A 71 16.72 -0.77 -16.08
CA LYS A 71 17.45 0.49 -16.01
C LYS A 71 17.91 0.71 -14.56
N PRO A 72 19.10 1.26 -14.33
CA PRO A 72 19.56 1.57 -12.98
C PRO A 72 18.63 2.61 -12.37
N VAL A 73 18.09 2.29 -11.19
CA VAL A 73 17.32 3.23 -10.39
C VAL A 73 18.26 3.90 -9.40
N LEU A 74 18.32 5.23 -9.43
CA LEU A 74 19.08 6.02 -8.47
C LEU A 74 18.13 6.53 -7.39
N THR A 75 18.48 6.37 -6.12
CA THR A 75 17.73 6.98 -5.02
C THR A 75 18.45 8.22 -4.52
N ARG A 76 17.69 9.25 -4.16
CA ARG A 76 18.21 10.47 -3.53
C ARG A 76 17.38 10.79 -2.30
N GLU A 77 18.06 11.13 -1.21
CA GLU A 77 17.37 11.67 -0.04
C GLU A 77 16.85 13.08 -0.34
N ALA A 78 15.63 13.35 0.12
CA ALA A 78 14.96 14.64 0.06
C ALA A 78 14.21 14.89 1.36
N THR A 79 13.98 16.15 1.67
CA THR A 79 13.17 16.58 2.82
C THR A 79 11.97 17.36 2.35
N ALA A 80 10.87 17.27 3.11
CA ALA A 80 9.68 18.05 2.89
C ALA A 80 9.01 18.42 4.22
N THR A 81 8.26 19.50 4.19
CA THR A 81 7.49 20.00 5.32
C THR A 81 6.22 20.68 4.80
N GLY A 82 5.13 20.66 5.57
CA GLY A 82 3.88 21.27 5.14
C GLY A 82 2.89 21.46 6.28
N ILE A 83 2.08 22.51 6.18
CA ILE A 83 0.95 22.78 7.09
C ILE A 83 -0.33 22.24 6.46
N ILE A 84 -1.13 21.58 7.28
CA ILE A 84 -2.44 21.07 6.92
C ILE A 84 -3.48 22.15 7.19
N GLU A 85 -4.13 22.62 6.13
CA GLU A 85 -5.28 23.53 6.21
C GLU A 85 -6.60 22.75 6.14
N THR A 86 -6.62 21.66 5.38
CA THR A 86 -7.81 20.86 5.03
C THR A 86 -7.55 19.37 5.10
N SER A 87 -6.52 18.87 4.40
CA SER A 87 -6.12 17.46 4.38
C SER A 87 -4.62 17.32 4.09
N LEU A 88 -4.05 16.18 4.50
CA LEU A 88 -2.66 15.86 4.18
C LEU A 88 -2.41 15.79 2.66
N TYR A 89 -3.36 15.23 1.90
CA TYR A 89 -3.25 15.14 0.45
C TYR A 89 -3.12 16.53 -0.20
N GLU A 90 -3.98 17.47 0.18
CA GLU A 90 -3.92 18.85 -0.34
C GLU A 90 -2.61 19.54 0.07
N ALA A 91 -2.17 19.40 1.32
CA ALA A 91 -0.90 19.96 1.77
C ALA A 91 0.31 19.43 0.99
N ILE A 92 0.30 18.16 0.60
CA ILE A 92 1.35 17.52 -0.22
C ILE A 92 1.31 18.05 -1.66
N VAL A 93 0.12 18.18 -2.25
CA VAL A 93 -0.06 18.72 -3.61
C VAL A 93 0.36 20.19 -3.68
N ASP A 94 -0.07 21.01 -2.72
CA ASP A 94 0.24 22.44 -2.65
C ASP A 94 1.74 22.69 -2.45
N ALA A 95 2.44 21.78 -1.78
CA ALA A 95 3.89 21.80 -1.64
C ALA A 95 4.63 21.32 -2.90
N GLY A 96 3.93 20.93 -3.97
CA GLY A 96 4.52 20.42 -5.21
C GLY A 96 5.17 19.05 -5.07
N LEU A 97 4.77 18.26 -4.06
CA LEU A 97 5.38 16.97 -3.73
C LEU A 97 4.62 15.82 -4.41
N ASP A 98 5.30 14.69 -4.58
CA ASP A 98 4.69 13.48 -5.11
C ASP A 98 3.56 12.96 -4.19
N VAL A 99 2.39 12.72 -4.76
CA VAL A 99 1.17 12.34 -4.02
C VAL A 99 1.29 10.99 -3.29
N SER A 100 2.23 10.13 -3.69
CA SER A 100 2.48 8.88 -2.97
C SER A 100 3.06 9.11 -1.57
N LEU A 101 3.65 10.27 -1.31
CA LEU A 101 4.14 10.66 0.00
C LEU A 101 3.01 10.73 1.03
N ALA A 102 1.86 11.30 0.65
CA ALA A 102 0.67 11.35 1.50
C ALA A 102 0.23 9.93 1.90
N ALA A 103 0.11 9.04 0.92
CA ALA A 103 -0.31 7.66 1.16
C ALA A 103 0.67 6.89 2.07
N LYS A 104 1.99 7.13 1.94
CA LYS A 104 3.01 6.49 2.78
C LYS A 104 2.99 7.02 4.22
N LEU A 105 2.82 8.34 4.40
CA LEU A 105 2.67 8.95 5.72
C LEU A 105 1.40 8.43 6.41
N GLU A 106 0.27 8.38 5.69
CA GLU A 106 -0.96 7.76 6.20
C GLU A 106 -0.76 6.29 6.59
N ASP A 107 0.00 5.53 5.81
CA ASP A 107 0.32 4.12 6.11
C ASP A 107 1.13 3.97 7.42
N ILE A 108 2.09 4.87 7.66
CA ILE A 108 2.95 4.85 8.87
C ILE A 108 2.15 5.23 10.11
N TYR A 109 1.40 6.33 10.06
CA TYR A 109 0.70 6.90 11.20
C TYR A 109 -0.75 6.42 11.35
N ALA A 110 -1.17 5.47 10.52
CA ALA A 110 -2.55 5.01 10.41
C ALA A 110 -3.21 4.68 11.76
N TRP A 111 -2.41 4.27 12.74
CA TRP A 111 -2.86 3.85 14.07
C TRP A 111 -2.62 4.87 15.19
N SER A 112 -1.78 5.86 14.94
CA SER A 112 -1.40 6.89 15.91
C SER A 112 -2.06 8.24 15.64
N VAL A 113 -2.44 8.53 14.39
CA VAL A 113 -3.08 9.78 13.96
C VAL A 113 -4.41 9.48 13.25
N ASP A 114 -5.47 10.19 13.64
CA ASP A 114 -6.77 10.14 12.96
C ASP A 114 -6.83 11.19 11.84
N PHE A 115 -6.41 10.80 10.63
CA PHE A 115 -6.38 11.68 9.46
C PHE A 115 -7.75 12.22 9.01
N PHE A 116 -8.87 11.70 9.54
CA PHE A 116 -10.19 12.28 9.28
C PHE A 116 -10.54 13.45 10.20
N ARG A 117 -9.74 13.66 11.25
CA ARG A 117 -9.92 14.71 12.27
C ARG A 117 -8.77 15.69 12.32
N LEU A 118 -7.98 15.77 11.24
CA LEU A 118 -6.92 16.76 11.12
C LEU A 118 -7.47 18.16 11.35
N GLN A 119 -6.67 18.96 12.03
CA GLN A 119 -7.00 20.32 12.38
C GLN A 119 -6.16 21.26 11.54
N LYS A 120 -6.71 22.45 11.27
CA LYS A 120 -5.95 23.52 10.67
C LYS A 120 -4.76 23.87 11.56
N GLY A 121 -3.56 23.81 11.01
CA GLY A 121 -2.31 24.05 11.76
C GLY A 121 -1.55 22.78 12.13
N ASP A 122 -2.16 21.60 12.01
CA ASP A 122 -1.41 20.34 12.01
C ASP A 122 -0.33 20.39 10.93
N PHE A 123 0.80 19.73 11.13
CA PHE A 123 1.89 19.79 10.16
C PHE A 123 2.66 18.48 10.10
N PHE A 124 3.47 18.33 9.06
CA PHE A 124 4.41 17.22 8.95
C PHE A 124 5.79 17.72 8.57
N LYS A 125 6.82 16.98 9.00
CA LYS A 125 8.19 17.03 8.48
C LYS A 125 8.55 15.62 8.07
N VAL A 126 9.21 15.46 6.93
CA VAL A 126 9.55 14.13 6.43
C VAL A 126 10.89 14.15 5.71
N LEU A 127 11.71 13.17 6.04
CA LEU A 127 12.92 12.79 5.31
C LEU A 127 12.60 11.49 4.57
N TYR A 128 12.79 11.48 3.26
CA TYR A 128 12.44 10.36 2.39
C TYR A 128 13.47 10.18 1.29
N GLU A 129 13.42 9.04 0.61
CA GLU A 129 14.12 8.82 -0.64
C GLU A 129 13.15 8.89 -1.81
N GLU A 130 13.59 9.55 -2.86
CA GLU A 130 12.93 9.60 -4.16
C GLU A 130 13.75 8.77 -5.16
N ALA A 131 13.06 7.94 -5.95
CA ALA A 131 13.69 7.12 -6.96
C ALA A 131 13.68 7.84 -8.31
N PHE A 132 14.77 7.69 -9.07
CA PHE A 132 14.92 8.28 -10.40
C PHE A 132 15.40 7.24 -11.40
N VAL A 133 14.92 7.34 -12.64
CA VAL A 133 15.43 6.59 -13.79
C VAL A 133 15.61 7.55 -14.96
N ASP A 134 16.76 7.50 -15.61
CA ASP A 134 17.12 8.41 -16.72
C ASP A 134 16.92 9.92 -16.41
N GLY A 135 16.99 10.30 -15.13
CA GLY A 135 16.77 11.68 -14.67
C GLY A 135 15.31 12.04 -14.38
N GLU A 136 14.35 11.16 -14.67
CA GLU A 136 12.94 11.32 -14.35
C GLU A 136 12.62 10.70 -12.98
N SER A 137 11.76 11.37 -12.20
CA SER A 137 11.31 10.85 -10.91
C SER A 137 10.31 9.70 -11.11
N LEU A 138 10.51 8.64 -10.32
CA LEU A 138 9.59 7.52 -10.11
C LEU A 138 8.72 7.71 -8.85
N GLY A 139 8.83 8.87 -8.21
CA GLY A 139 8.17 9.20 -6.96
C GLY A 139 8.91 8.68 -5.72
N VAL A 140 8.23 8.79 -4.57
CA VAL A 140 8.80 8.42 -3.28
C VAL A 140 9.03 6.91 -3.20
N SER A 141 10.28 6.50 -2.99
CA SER A 141 10.63 5.09 -2.79
C SER A 141 10.33 4.67 -1.35
N ARG A 142 10.89 5.37 -0.36
CA ARG A 142 10.73 5.08 1.07
C ARG A 142 10.80 6.34 1.93
N ILE A 143 10.16 6.30 3.10
CA ILE A 143 10.30 7.32 4.14
C ILE A 143 11.37 6.83 5.13
N LEU A 144 12.38 7.65 5.40
CA LEU A 144 13.44 7.33 6.36
C LEU A 144 13.06 7.73 7.78
N GLY A 145 12.41 8.89 7.90
CA GLY A 145 11.83 9.34 9.15
C GLY A 145 10.81 10.45 8.93
N ALA A 146 9.89 10.59 9.86
CA ALA A 146 8.88 11.62 9.82
C ALA A 146 8.53 12.13 11.22
N GLN A 147 8.06 13.37 11.27
CA GLN A 147 7.35 13.97 12.39
C GLN A 147 5.98 14.37 11.87
N PHE A 148 4.93 14.03 12.61
CA PHE A 148 3.58 14.50 12.36
C PHE A 148 3.07 15.17 13.63
N HIS A 149 2.66 16.43 13.52
CA HIS A 149 2.07 17.18 14.61
C HIS A 149 0.55 17.16 14.46
N HIS A 150 -0.14 16.64 15.46
CA HIS A 150 -1.60 16.56 15.47
C HIS A 150 -2.14 16.79 16.88
N ALA A 151 -3.08 17.74 17.01
CA ALA A 151 -3.75 18.05 18.28
C ALA A 151 -2.77 18.32 19.44
N GLU A 152 -1.82 19.25 19.23
CA GLU A 152 -0.79 19.67 20.20
C GLU A 152 0.18 18.56 20.62
N LYS A 153 0.30 17.51 19.80
CA LYS A 153 1.20 16.38 20.06
C LYS A 153 2.00 16.01 18.82
N ASP A 154 3.29 15.76 19.05
CA ASP A 154 4.18 15.21 18.04
C ASP A 154 4.15 13.68 18.02
N PHE A 155 4.17 13.13 16.80
CA PHE A 155 4.26 11.72 16.51
C PHE A 155 5.46 11.50 15.58
N PHE A 156 6.50 10.87 16.10
CA PHE A 156 7.69 10.56 15.30
C PHE A 156 7.63 9.14 14.77
N ALA A 157 8.20 8.96 13.58
CA ALA A 157 8.40 7.67 12.95
C ALA A 157 9.84 7.55 12.48
N VAL A 158 10.51 6.48 12.91
CA VAL A 158 11.89 6.17 12.51
C VAL A 158 11.90 4.80 11.83
N GLU A 159 12.40 4.74 10.60
CA GLU A 159 12.63 3.46 9.91
C GLU A 159 13.75 2.70 10.62
N PHE A 160 13.50 1.44 10.97
CA PHE A 160 14.51 0.56 11.57
C PHE A 160 14.31 -0.89 11.14
N VAL A 161 15.41 -1.59 10.86
CA VAL A 161 15.40 -3.02 10.56
C VAL A 161 15.82 -3.78 11.81
N GLN A 162 14.87 -4.46 12.43
CA GLN A 162 15.12 -5.34 13.59
C GLN A 162 15.34 -6.80 13.15
N ASP A 163 14.51 -7.28 12.22
CA ASP A 163 14.56 -8.65 11.69
C ASP A 163 15.12 -8.63 10.26
N SER A 164 14.26 -8.80 9.25
CA SER A 164 14.65 -8.88 7.83
C SER A 164 14.01 -7.81 6.95
N VAL A 165 12.99 -7.12 7.45
CA VAL A 165 12.23 -6.10 6.70
C VAL A 165 12.23 -4.82 7.52
N PRO A 166 12.36 -3.63 6.89
CA PRO A 166 12.19 -2.36 7.58
C PRO A 166 10.79 -2.20 8.18
N ASP A 167 10.74 -1.62 9.37
CA ASP A 167 9.51 -1.20 10.03
C ASP A 167 9.67 0.20 10.65
N TYR A 168 8.59 0.79 11.13
CA TYR A 168 8.59 2.14 11.71
C TYR A 168 8.27 2.09 13.18
N PHE A 169 9.08 2.78 13.98
CA PHE A 169 8.97 2.82 15.43
C PHE A 169 8.85 4.26 15.94
N ASP A 170 8.20 4.43 17.08
CA ASP A 170 8.08 5.71 17.78
C ASP A 170 9.31 5.99 18.66
N GLU A 171 9.35 7.17 19.30
CA GLU A 171 10.49 7.59 20.13
C GLU A 171 10.79 6.62 21.29
N ALA A 172 9.80 5.88 21.76
CA ALA A 172 9.90 4.89 22.82
C ALA A 172 10.20 3.48 22.31
N GLY A 173 10.35 3.29 20.99
CA GLY A 173 10.63 2.01 20.36
C GLY A 173 9.40 1.12 20.18
N ASN A 174 8.17 1.65 20.30
CA ASN A 174 6.98 0.88 19.96
C ASN A 174 6.79 0.90 18.44
N SER A 175 6.43 -0.25 17.84
CA SER A 175 6.08 -0.28 16.42
C SER A 175 4.83 0.57 16.18
N LEU A 176 4.93 1.48 15.21
CA LEU A 176 3.82 2.30 14.72
C LEU A 176 2.83 1.49 13.88
N ARG A 177 3.25 0.31 13.41
CA ARG A 177 2.42 -0.58 12.62
C ARG A 177 1.80 -1.67 13.52
N LYS A 178 0.51 -1.52 13.85
CA LYS A 178 -0.23 -2.60 14.54
C LYS A 178 -0.60 -3.72 13.57
N ALA A 179 -0.17 -4.94 13.88
CA ALA A 179 -0.48 -6.14 13.11
C ALA A 179 -1.96 -6.51 13.26
N PHE A 180 -2.62 -6.82 12.15
CA PHE A 180 -3.94 -7.45 12.18
C PHE A 180 -3.83 -8.92 12.63
N LEU A 181 -4.83 -9.42 13.36
CA LEU A 181 -4.98 -10.86 13.57
C LEU A 181 -5.14 -11.57 12.22
N LYS A 182 -4.42 -12.69 12.03
CA LYS A 182 -4.45 -13.48 10.78
C LYS A 182 -5.84 -14.04 10.44
N ALA A 183 -6.71 -14.21 11.43
CA ALA A 183 -8.07 -14.69 11.24
C ALA A 183 -9.05 -14.08 12.24
N PRO A 184 -10.33 -13.88 11.85
CA PRO A 184 -11.33 -13.24 12.71
C PRO A 184 -12.06 -14.21 13.67
N LEU A 185 -11.65 -15.47 13.75
CA LEU A 185 -12.24 -16.48 14.64
C LEU A 185 -11.33 -17.71 14.74
N ARG A 186 -11.59 -18.54 15.75
CA ARG A 186 -11.14 -19.94 15.73
C ARG A 186 -11.99 -20.68 14.71
N TYR A 187 -11.36 -21.21 13.67
CA TYR A 187 -12.01 -21.87 12.55
C TYR A 187 -11.55 -23.32 12.41
N SER A 188 -12.39 -24.15 11.78
CA SER A 188 -12.05 -25.55 11.48
C SER A 188 -11.24 -25.66 10.18
N ARG A 189 -11.69 -24.96 9.13
CA ARG A 189 -11.02 -24.91 7.83
C ARG A 189 -11.38 -23.63 7.05
N ILE A 190 -10.51 -23.24 6.12
CA ILE A 190 -10.84 -22.26 5.08
C ILE A 190 -11.62 -23.00 4.00
N SER A 191 -12.88 -22.63 3.82
CA SER A 191 -13.78 -23.27 2.85
C SER A 191 -13.68 -22.67 1.45
N SER A 192 -13.31 -21.40 1.33
CA SER A 192 -13.00 -20.74 0.06
C SER A 192 -11.98 -19.62 0.28
N ARG A 193 -10.96 -19.55 -0.58
CA ARG A 193 -9.97 -18.45 -0.58
C ARG A 193 -10.45 -17.28 -1.44
N PHE A 194 -9.72 -16.17 -1.38
CA PHE A 194 -9.87 -15.05 -2.29
C PHE A 194 -9.48 -15.49 -3.70
N SER A 195 -10.27 -15.12 -4.71
CA SER A 195 -9.97 -15.43 -6.11
C SER A 195 -10.74 -14.51 -7.05
N TYR A 196 -10.06 -13.99 -8.08
CA TYR A 196 -10.73 -13.25 -9.15
C TYR A 196 -11.57 -14.14 -10.08
N ARG A 197 -11.39 -15.47 -10.04
CA ARG A 197 -12.06 -16.42 -10.95
C ARG A 197 -12.46 -17.73 -10.26
N ARG A 198 -13.34 -17.65 -9.25
CA ARG A 198 -13.88 -18.82 -8.53
C ARG A 198 -15.13 -19.37 -9.23
N PHE A 199 -15.24 -20.68 -9.40
CA PHE A 199 -16.51 -21.29 -9.80
C PHE A 199 -17.54 -21.21 -8.65
N HIS A 200 -18.69 -20.58 -8.87
CA HIS A 200 -19.73 -20.42 -7.85
C HIS A 200 -20.70 -21.61 -7.88
N PRO A 201 -20.75 -22.49 -6.86
CA PRO A 201 -21.51 -23.74 -6.94
C PRO A 201 -23.03 -23.54 -7.04
N VAL A 202 -23.57 -22.53 -6.37
CA VAL A 202 -25.03 -22.23 -6.42
C VAL A 202 -25.45 -21.61 -7.77
N LEU A 203 -24.66 -20.67 -8.31
CA LEU A 203 -24.99 -19.95 -9.53
C LEU A 203 -24.46 -20.64 -10.80
N LYS A 204 -23.65 -21.70 -10.65
CA LYS A 204 -22.99 -22.47 -11.72
C LYS A 204 -22.23 -21.61 -12.75
N ARG A 205 -21.56 -20.55 -12.30
CA ARG A 205 -20.75 -19.63 -13.16
C ARG A 205 -19.46 -19.22 -12.46
N TYR A 206 -18.43 -18.89 -13.23
CA TYR A 206 -17.20 -18.29 -12.68
C TYR A 206 -17.47 -16.85 -12.24
N ARG A 207 -17.10 -16.53 -11.00
CA ARG A 207 -17.29 -15.23 -10.37
C ARG A 207 -16.17 -14.95 -9.39
N ALA A 208 -15.77 -13.69 -9.27
CA ALA A 208 -14.81 -13.29 -8.25
C ALA A 208 -15.37 -13.57 -6.85
N HIS A 209 -14.54 -14.17 -5.99
CA HIS A 209 -14.74 -14.22 -4.55
C HIS A 209 -13.73 -13.28 -3.89
N LEU A 210 -14.19 -12.09 -3.55
CA LEU A 210 -13.34 -11.01 -3.03
C LEU A 210 -13.21 -11.07 -1.50
N GLY A 211 -13.09 -12.27 -0.95
CA GLY A 211 -13.00 -12.53 0.48
C GLY A 211 -12.46 -13.92 0.78
N VAL A 212 -12.42 -14.28 2.06
CA VAL A 212 -12.03 -15.59 2.57
C VAL A 212 -13.17 -16.13 3.43
N ASP A 213 -13.62 -17.34 3.12
CA ASP A 213 -14.72 -18.00 3.82
C ASP A 213 -14.17 -18.97 4.86
N TYR A 214 -14.28 -18.60 6.13
CA TYR A 214 -13.90 -19.43 7.28
C TYR A 214 -15.10 -20.25 7.75
N ALA A 215 -15.04 -21.58 7.60
CA ALA A 215 -16.10 -22.47 8.06
C ALA A 215 -16.01 -22.70 9.57
N ALA A 216 -17.11 -22.44 10.27
CA ALA A 216 -17.24 -22.61 11.70
C ALA A 216 -18.71 -22.85 12.08
N PRO A 217 -18.99 -23.53 13.21
CA PRO A 217 -20.34 -23.73 13.69
C PRO A 217 -21.12 -22.42 13.86
N ARG A 218 -22.44 -22.46 13.66
CA ARG A 218 -23.32 -21.32 13.95
C ARG A 218 -23.17 -20.94 15.42
N GLY A 219 -23.01 -19.64 15.70
CA GLY A 219 -22.85 -19.13 17.06
C GLY A 219 -21.39 -19.03 17.53
N THR A 220 -20.40 -19.50 16.76
CA THR A 220 -18.98 -19.25 17.07
C THR A 220 -18.72 -17.73 17.14
N PRO A 221 -17.99 -17.22 18.15
CA PRO A 221 -17.63 -15.80 18.22
C PRO A 221 -16.79 -15.34 17.03
N ILE A 222 -17.07 -14.14 16.56
CA ILE A 222 -16.30 -13.43 15.53
C ILE A 222 -15.64 -12.23 16.21
N TYR A 223 -14.33 -12.09 16.01
CA TYR A 223 -13.50 -11.05 16.61
C TYR A 223 -13.09 -10.00 15.59
N ALA A 224 -12.94 -8.76 16.04
CA ALA A 224 -12.27 -7.72 15.26
C ALA A 224 -10.79 -8.08 15.08
N VAL A 225 -10.29 -8.08 13.84
CA VAL A 225 -8.88 -8.40 13.58
C VAL A 225 -7.93 -7.25 13.91
N GLY A 226 -8.44 -6.06 14.17
CA GLY A 226 -7.67 -4.87 14.53
C GLY A 226 -8.56 -3.86 15.24
N ASP A 227 -7.95 -2.92 15.94
CA ASP A 227 -8.65 -1.78 16.55
C ASP A 227 -9.40 -0.99 15.46
N GLY A 228 -10.51 -0.34 15.78
CA GLY A 228 -11.17 0.52 14.81
C GLY A 228 -12.59 0.92 15.15
N VAL A 229 -13.21 1.67 14.25
CA VAL A 229 -14.59 2.16 14.40
C VAL A 229 -15.52 1.36 13.51
N VAL A 230 -16.60 0.85 14.08
CA VAL A 230 -17.68 0.22 13.34
C VAL A 230 -18.35 1.26 12.44
N THR A 231 -18.27 1.09 11.12
CA THR A 231 -18.98 1.96 10.17
C THR A 231 -20.35 1.39 9.81
N HIS A 232 -20.50 0.07 9.87
CA HIS A 232 -21.76 -0.61 9.57
C HIS A 232 -21.97 -1.76 10.55
N ALA A 233 -23.20 -1.91 11.04
CA ALA A 233 -23.71 -3.11 11.71
C ALA A 233 -25.17 -3.29 11.28
N THR A 234 -25.39 -3.88 10.10
CA THR A 234 -26.71 -3.90 9.44
C THR A 234 -26.94 -5.17 8.64
N TYR A 235 -28.14 -5.32 8.09
CA TYR A 235 -28.54 -6.42 7.22
C TYR A 235 -28.61 -5.98 5.75
N LYS A 236 -28.04 -6.76 4.83
CA LYS A 236 -28.24 -6.61 3.38
C LYS A 236 -28.55 -7.97 2.74
N LYS A 237 -29.38 -7.98 1.70
CA LYS A 237 -29.85 -9.20 1.01
C LYS A 237 -28.74 -10.24 0.74
N ASN A 238 -27.61 -9.83 0.16
CA ASN A 238 -26.53 -10.76 -0.18
C ASN A 238 -25.54 -10.97 0.97
N ASN A 239 -25.25 -9.93 1.75
CA ASN A 239 -24.25 -10.00 2.82
C ASN A 239 -24.79 -10.65 4.10
N GLY A 240 -26.11 -10.75 4.24
CA GLY A 240 -26.75 -11.08 5.50
C GLY A 240 -26.54 -9.98 6.53
N ARG A 241 -26.52 -10.36 7.82
CA ARG A 241 -26.06 -9.48 8.89
C ARG A 241 -24.54 -9.36 8.77
N TYR A 242 -24.03 -8.13 8.72
CA TYR A 242 -22.61 -7.89 8.61
C TYR A 242 -22.17 -6.71 9.46
N VAL A 243 -20.91 -6.77 9.88
CA VAL A 243 -20.18 -5.66 10.47
C VAL A 243 -19.11 -5.19 9.50
N LYS A 244 -18.92 -3.88 9.35
CA LYS A 244 -17.75 -3.28 8.69
C LYS A 244 -17.03 -2.40 9.70
N ILE A 245 -15.72 -2.60 9.84
CA ILE A 245 -14.86 -1.84 10.74
C ILE A 245 -13.88 -1.06 9.87
N GLN A 246 -13.82 0.25 10.09
CA GLN A 246 -12.76 1.10 9.57
C GLN A 246 -11.64 1.09 10.60
N HIS A 247 -10.43 0.72 10.17
CA HIS A 247 -9.28 0.66 11.05
C HIS A 247 -8.50 1.97 11.03
N ASN A 248 -8.36 2.57 9.84
CA ASN A 248 -7.71 3.85 9.56
C ASN A 248 -8.13 4.34 8.16
N THR A 249 -7.50 5.37 7.57
CA THR A 249 -7.89 5.85 6.22
C THR A 249 -7.78 4.78 5.14
N MET A 250 -6.77 3.92 5.24
CA MET A 250 -6.43 2.95 4.21
C MET A 250 -7.16 1.62 4.37
N TYR A 251 -7.26 1.10 5.59
CA TYR A 251 -7.67 -0.27 5.87
C TYR A 251 -9.06 -0.36 6.49
N ALA A 252 -9.83 -1.31 5.98
CA ALA A 252 -11.11 -1.69 6.57
C ALA A 252 -11.32 -3.20 6.47
N THR A 253 -12.12 -3.74 7.38
CA THR A 253 -12.52 -5.14 7.35
C THR A 253 -14.02 -5.30 7.38
N GLN A 254 -14.50 -6.37 6.76
CA GLN A 254 -15.92 -6.68 6.69
C GLN A 254 -16.17 -8.15 7.02
N TYR A 255 -17.20 -8.39 7.82
CA TYR A 255 -17.51 -9.69 8.41
C TYR A 255 -18.98 -10.00 8.12
N LEU A 256 -19.24 -10.94 7.21
CA LEU A 256 -20.57 -11.18 6.65
C LEU A 256 -21.24 -12.42 7.27
N HIS A 257 -22.50 -12.62 6.89
CA HIS A 257 -23.29 -13.83 7.17
C HIS A 257 -23.52 -14.11 8.66
N MET A 258 -23.43 -13.10 9.52
CA MET A 258 -23.58 -13.28 10.97
C MET A 258 -24.97 -13.80 11.34
N SER A 259 -25.06 -14.61 12.39
CA SER A 259 -26.34 -15.01 12.98
C SER A 259 -26.93 -13.86 13.78
N ARG A 260 -26.11 -13.17 14.56
CA ARG A 260 -26.45 -11.97 15.35
C ARG A 260 -25.20 -11.12 15.61
N PHE A 261 -25.41 -9.85 15.90
CA PHE A 261 -24.35 -8.96 16.37
C PHE A 261 -24.05 -9.19 17.86
N ALA A 262 -22.85 -8.80 18.31
CA ALA A 262 -22.59 -8.68 19.74
C ALA A 262 -23.37 -7.50 20.33
N LYS A 263 -23.58 -7.50 21.65
CA LYS A 263 -24.37 -6.47 22.34
C LYS A 263 -23.75 -5.09 22.10
N GLY A 264 -24.59 -4.11 21.73
CA GLY A 264 -24.17 -2.73 21.51
C GLY A 264 -23.40 -2.47 20.21
N MET A 265 -23.28 -3.46 19.30
CA MET A 265 -22.61 -3.25 18.02
C MET A 265 -23.46 -2.36 17.11
N ARG A 266 -22.98 -1.15 16.84
CA ARG A 266 -23.66 -0.12 16.04
C ARG A 266 -22.63 0.78 15.35
N PRO A 267 -22.98 1.46 14.25
CA PRO A 267 -22.13 2.49 13.66
C PRO A 267 -21.64 3.51 14.70
N GLY A 268 -20.37 3.90 14.61
CA GLY A 268 -19.69 4.82 15.53
C GLY A 268 -19.09 4.15 16.78
N LYS A 269 -19.39 2.87 17.06
CA LYS A 269 -18.76 2.16 18.18
C LYS A 269 -17.29 1.87 17.87
N PHE A 270 -16.39 2.28 18.76
CA PHE A 270 -15.00 1.81 18.75
C PHE A 270 -14.91 0.37 19.28
N VAL A 271 -14.10 -0.45 18.64
CA VAL A 271 -13.82 -1.84 19.03
C VAL A 271 -12.32 -2.08 19.10
N LYS A 272 -11.90 -2.90 20.07
CA LYS A 272 -10.51 -3.34 20.19
C LYS A 272 -10.26 -4.59 19.37
N GLN A 273 -9.02 -4.79 18.92
CA GLN A 273 -8.56 -6.06 18.39
C GLN A 273 -8.92 -7.19 19.37
N GLY A 274 -9.45 -8.30 18.84
CA GLY A 274 -9.88 -9.43 19.66
C GLY A 274 -11.24 -9.22 20.37
N GLU A 275 -11.89 -8.07 20.24
CA GLU A 275 -13.24 -7.87 20.76
C GLU A 275 -14.27 -8.67 19.95
N VAL A 276 -15.23 -9.31 20.62
CA VAL A 276 -16.33 -10.02 19.96
C VAL A 276 -17.28 -9.04 19.31
N ILE A 277 -17.40 -9.10 17.98
CA ILE A 277 -18.24 -8.20 17.18
C ILE A 277 -19.57 -8.83 16.74
N GLY A 278 -19.62 -10.15 16.74
CA GLY A 278 -20.79 -10.90 16.33
C GLY A 278 -20.56 -12.40 16.39
N TYR A 279 -21.48 -13.15 15.82
CA TYR A 279 -21.45 -14.61 15.87
C TYR A 279 -21.71 -15.21 14.50
N VAL A 280 -21.00 -16.29 14.19
CA VAL A 280 -21.10 -17.02 12.91
C VAL A 280 -22.55 -17.41 12.64
N GLY A 281 -22.96 -17.30 11.38
CA GLY A 281 -24.28 -17.70 10.92
C GLY A 281 -24.25 -18.08 9.45
N SER A 282 -25.42 -17.99 8.85
CA SER A 282 -25.66 -18.34 7.45
C SER A 282 -26.71 -17.39 6.84
N THR A 283 -26.68 -16.12 7.24
CA THR A 283 -27.65 -15.12 6.74
C THR A 283 -27.23 -14.56 5.39
N GLY A 284 -28.20 -14.12 4.57
CA GLY A 284 -27.94 -13.62 3.23
C GLY A 284 -27.61 -14.73 2.23
N LEU A 285 -26.71 -14.45 1.28
CA LEU A 285 -26.30 -15.43 0.26
C LEU A 285 -25.17 -16.32 0.82
N ALA A 286 -25.55 -17.33 1.59
CA ALA A 286 -24.65 -18.30 2.21
C ALA A 286 -25.17 -19.73 2.01
N THR A 287 -24.28 -20.68 1.68
CA THR A 287 -24.64 -22.10 1.51
C THR A 287 -24.64 -22.89 2.83
N GLY A 288 -24.05 -22.35 3.88
CA GLY A 288 -23.94 -22.97 5.20
C GLY A 288 -23.27 -22.04 6.22
N PRO A 289 -23.13 -22.46 7.48
CA PRO A 289 -22.49 -21.65 8.52
C PRO A 289 -21.02 -21.33 8.23
N HIS A 290 -20.71 -20.04 8.06
CA HIS A 290 -19.33 -19.54 7.86
C HIS A 290 -19.27 -18.03 8.08
N VAL A 291 -18.05 -17.49 8.10
CA VAL A 291 -17.80 -16.04 7.98
C VAL A 291 -17.08 -15.77 6.68
N CYS A 292 -17.71 -14.96 5.83
CA CYS A 292 -17.03 -14.36 4.68
C CYS A 292 -16.31 -13.10 5.19
N PHE A 293 -15.00 -13.21 5.33
CA PHE A 293 -14.10 -12.14 5.76
C PHE A 293 -13.56 -11.41 4.53
N ARG A 294 -13.68 -10.09 4.52
CA ARG A 294 -13.19 -9.24 3.43
C ARG A 294 -12.24 -8.19 3.99
N PHE A 295 -11.10 -8.08 3.35
CA PHE A 295 -10.09 -7.09 3.68
C PHE A 295 -10.08 -6.02 2.60
N TRP A 296 -10.00 -4.77 3.00
CA TRP A 296 -10.05 -3.61 2.12
C TRP A 296 -8.79 -2.78 2.31
N LYS A 297 -8.17 -2.37 1.21
CA LYS A 297 -7.08 -1.39 1.16
C LYS A 297 -7.47 -0.33 0.12
N ASN A 298 -7.47 0.94 0.49
CA ASN A 298 -7.82 2.06 -0.40
C ASN A 298 -9.14 1.84 -1.16
N GLY A 299 -10.18 1.42 -0.42
CA GLY A 299 -11.52 1.16 -0.99
C GLY A 299 -11.64 -0.08 -1.88
N LYS A 300 -10.56 -0.84 -2.13
CA LYS A 300 -10.57 -2.07 -2.95
C LYS A 300 -10.41 -3.31 -2.08
N GLN A 301 -11.14 -4.37 -2.42
CA GLN A 301 -11.02 -5.66 -1.75
C GLN A 301 -9.73 -6.37 -2.17
N ILE A 302 -8.93 -6.81 -1.21
CA ILE A 302 -7.66 -7.48 -1.45
C ILE A 302 -7.61 -8.85 -0.73
N ASN A 303 -6.68 -9.71 -1.15
CA ASN A 303 -6.47 -10.99 -0.50
C ASN A 303 -5.76 -10.75 0.86
N PRO A 304 -6.38 -11.08 2.01
CA PRO A 304 -5.77 -10.86 3.31
C PRO A 304 -4.48 -11.67 3.52
N PHE A 305 -4.26 -12.77 2.77
CA PHE A 305 -3.05 -13.58 2.87
C PHE A 305 -1.85 -13.05 2.07
N THR A 306 -2.07 -12.04 1.22
CA THR A 306 -0.98 -11.35 0.51
C THR A 306 -0.69 -9.99 1.15
N VAL A 307 -1.41 -9.64 2.21
CA VAL A 307 -1.08 -8.50 3.04
C VAL A 307 0.01 -8.97 3.99
N GLU A 308 1.24 -8.53 3.75
CA GLU A 308 2.27 -8.61 4.77
C GLU A 308 1.78 -7.78 5.94
N ALA A 309 1.37 -8.47 7.02
CA ALA A 309 1.10 -7.79 8.28
C ALA A 309 2.46 -7.31 8.78
N PRO A 310 2.71 -6.00 8.84
CA PRO A 310 3.96 -5.49 9.39
C PRO A 310 4.10 -5.99 10.84
N PRO A 311 5.33 -6.29 11.30
CA PRO A 311 5.58 -6.72 12.67
C PRO A 311 5.05 -5.65 13.64
N SER A 312 4.49 -6.09 14.75
CA SER A 312 3.91 -5.19 15.78
C SER A 312 4.62 -5.31 17.12
N GLU A 313 5.80 -5.92 17.10
CA GLU A 313 6.63 -6.03 18.30
C GLU A 313 7.36 -4.71 18.49
N PRO A 314 7.50 -4.21 19.72
CA PRO A 314 8.43 -3.12 19.99
C PRO A 314 9.87 -3.56 19.64
N ILE A 315 10.79 -2.61 19.68
CA ILE A 315 12.22 -2.89 19.61
C ILE A 315 12.57 -3.93 20.68
N ARG A 316 13.17 -5.02 20.24
CA ARG A 316 13.65 -6.11 21.09
C ARG A 316 14.80 -5.60 21.95
N PRO A 317 14.95 -6.10 23.19
CA PRO A 317 15.99 -5.64 24.11
C PRO A 317 17.40 -5.65 23.51
N GLU A 318 17.70 -6.58 22.61
CA GLU A 318 19.02 -6.71 21.98
C GLU A 318 19.32 -5.61 20.94
N ASN A 319 18.29 -4.92 20.45
CA ASN A 319 18.40 -3.85 19.46
C ASN A 319 18.24 -2.43 20.04
N THR A 320 17.92 -2.30 21.33
CA THR A 320 17.59 -1.01 21.96
C THR A 320 18.64 0.07 21.70
N SER A 321 19.92 -0.17 22.00
CA SER A 321 20.96 0.84 21.81
C SER A 321 21.19 1.22 20.35
N ARG A 322 21.01 0.27 19.41
CA ARG A 322 21.13 0.53 17.98
C ARG A 322 19.95 1.36 17.48
N TYR A 323 18.76 1.10 18.02
CA TYR A 323 17.58 1.89 17.72
C TYR A 323 17.69 3.30 18.30
N GLU A 324 18.09 3.45 19.56
CA GLU A 324 18.28 4.78 20.20
C GLU A 324 19.25 5.65 19.40
N SER A 325 20.37 5.08 18.96
CA SER A 325 21.34 5.79 18.12
C SER A 325 20.74 6.22 16.77
N ALA A 326 19.97 5.32 16.13
CA ALA A 326 19.30 5.62 14.85
C ALA A 326 18.17 6.65 15.02
N ARG A 327 17.41 6.55 16.10
CA ARG A 327 16.33 7.47 16.49
C ARG A 327 16.91 8.86 16.72
N ASP A 328 17.91 8.99 17.57
CA ASP A 328 18.46 10.30 17.95
C ASP A 328 19.03 11.02 16.73
N LEU A 329 19.79 10.30 15.89
CA LEU A 329 20.26 10.83 14.61
C LEU A 329 19.10 11.26 13.70
N MET A 330 18.04 10.46 13.62
CA MET A 330 16.88 10.79 12.78
C MET A 330 16.12 12.01 13.31
N LEU A 331 15.93 12.11 14.62
CA LEU A 331 15.27 13.25 15.25
C LEU A 331 16.06 14.54 15.02
N ASP A 332 17.39 14.50 15.14
CA ASP A 332 18.26 15.64 14.82
C ASP A 332 18.11 16.06 13.35
N ARG A 333 18.07 15.09 12.43
CA ARG A 333 17.84 15.38 10.99
C ARG A 333 16.47 15.98 10.73
N LEU A 334 15.42 15.53 11.43
CA LEU A 334 14.07 16.07 11.32
C LEU A 334 13.97 17.49 11.91
N GLN A 335 14.68 17.78 12.99
CA GLN A 335 14.75 19.13 13.58
C GLN A 335 15.41 20.14 12.63
N GLN A 336 16.37 19.70 11.82
CA GLN A 336 17.00 20.55 10.79
C GLN A 336 16.04 20.89 9.63
N ILE A 337 14.93 20.18 9.47
CA ILE A 337 13.89 20.54 8.50
C ILE A 337 13.15 21.77 9.04
N PRO A 338 13.06 22.86 8.27
CA PRO A 338 12.43 24.09 8.71
C PRO A 338 11.01 23.87 9.25
N ASP A 339 10.70 24.55 10.36
CA ASP A 339 9.34 24.53 10.88
C ASP A 339 8.37 25.14 9.87
N PRO A 340 7.32 24.40 9.48
CA PRO A 340 6.42 24.86 8.43
C PRO A 340 5.64 26.11 8.86
N VAL A 341 5.38 26.27 10.16
CA VAL A 341 4.79 27.48 10.75
C VAL A 341 5.69 28.70 10.55
N MET A 342 7.00 28.55 10.78
CA MET A 342 8.00 29.62 10.58
C MET A 342 8.32 29.88 9.10
N ALA A 343 8.15 28.87 8.23
CA ALA A 343 8.38 28.99 6.80
C ALA A 343 7.34 29.89 6.10
N LYS A 344 6.09 29.91 6.56
CA LYS A 344 5.07 30.87 6.10
C LYS A 344 5.43 32.31 6.50
N GLU A 345 5.95 32.53 7.71
CA GLU A 345 6.31 33.88 8.17
C GLU A 345 7.50 34.48 7.40
N LYS A 346 8.48 33.67 6.98
CA LYS A 346 9.62 34.14 6.17
C LYS A 346 9.24 34.54 4.73
N ILE A 347 8.20 33.94 4.15
CA ILE A 347 7.72 34.31 2.81
C ILE A 347 6.89 35.60 2.86
N ILE A 348 6.22 35.88 3.98
CA ILE A 348 5.39 37.09 4.15
C ILE A 348 6.23 38.29 4.64
N ALA A 349 7.32 38.07 5.39
CA ALA A 349 8.13 39.15 5.95
C ALA A 349 9.19 39.76 5.00
N MET A 350 9.28 39.32 3.73
CA MET A 350 10.21 39.90 2.74
C MET A 350 9.57 40.92 1.79
N ASP A 351 8.27 41.22 1.91
CA ASP A 351 7.56 42.18 1.06
C ASP A 351 6.70 43.17 1.86
N VAL A 352 7.30 44.01 2.69
CA VAL A 352 6.80 45.38 2.97
C VAL A 352 7.97 46.26 3.42
N THR A 353 8.62 46.97 2.50
CA THR A 353 8.79 48.44 2.54
C THR A 353 9.49 48.93 1.26
N GLN A 354 8.72 49.57 0.39
CA GLN A 354 9.24 50.61 -0.50
C GLN A 354 9.38 51.91 0.30
N ASN A 355 10.59 52.47 0.32
CA ASN A 355 10.90 53.79 -0.25
C ASN A 355 12.41 54.03 -0.22
#